data_AF-A0A183B4K8-F1
#
_entry.id   AF-A0A183B4K8-F1
#
_cell.length_a   1.000
_cell.length_b   1.000
_cell.length_c   1.000
_cell.angle_alpha   90.00
_cell.angle_beta   90.00
_cell.angle_gamma   90.00
#
_symmetry.space_group_name_H-M   'P 1'
#
loop_
_entity.id
_entity.type
_entity.pdbx_description
1 polymer ?
#
loop_
_entity_poly.entity_id
_entity_poly.type
_entity_poly.pdbx_seq_one_letter_code
_entity_poly.pdbx_strand_id
1 'polypeptide(L)'
;LVRKLMVPFSPKQISNPVLQRHYAAIEALALNREAIEDVPDHTIPNTAAIKRRAAKEIDAFKEACKLNELTAEKKCRLDTTESGRGRDAQITSTQFNLTEDELRKVVDENKLSKLTVPQLRQALHLLHCTPSGTKKADLMDQIKKYFSM
;
A
#
# COMPACT_ATOMS: atom_id res chain seq x y z
N LEU A 1 -7.53 -22.86 -20.66
CA LEU A 1 -7.64 -21.74 -19.70
C LEU A 1 -8.21 -20.47 -20.33
N VAL A 2 -7.50 -19.77 -21.24
CA VAL A 2 -7.93 -18.47 -21.83
C VAL A 2 -9.33 -18.50 -22.44
N ARG A 3 -9.64 -19.47 -23.33
CA ARG A 3 -10.97 -19.58 -23.96
C ARG A 3 -12.13 -19.79 -22.96
N LYS A 4 -11.88 -20.42 -21.80
CA LYS A 4 -12.91 -20.70 -20.78
C LYS A 4 -13.23 -19.47 -19.91
N LEU A 5 -12.26 -18.56 -19.77
CA LEU A 5 -12.38 -17.33 -18.99
C LEU A 5 -12.65 -16.10 -19.85
N MET A 6 -12.78 -16.27 -21.17
CA MET A 6 -13.08 -15.19 -22.09
C MET A 6 -14.51 -14.68 -21.84
N VAL A 7 -14.62 -13.37 -21.67
CA VAL A 7 -15.89 -12.64 -21.54
C VAL A 7 -15.89 -11.49 -22.55
N PRO A 8 -17.05 -11.11 -23.11
CA PRO A 8 -17.13 -9.93 -23.96
C PRO A 8 -16.74 -8.71 -23.15
N PHE A 9 -15.82 -7.90 -23.68
CA PHE A 9 -15.38 -6.67 -23.05
C PHE A 9 -16.26 -5.51 -23.52
N SER A 10 -16.69 -4.68 -22.58
CA SER A 10 -17.36 -3.41 -22.86
C SER A 10 -16.79 -2.31 -21.95
N PRO A 11 -16.47 -1.11 -22.48
CA PRO A 11 -15.82 -0.05 -21.70
C PRO A 11 -16.71 0.49 -20.56
N LYS A 12 -18.02 0.29 -20.62
CA LYS A 12 -18.98 0.71 -19.59
C LYS A 12 -19.27 -0.37 -18.53
N GLN A 13 -18.60 -1.52 -18.61
CA GLN A 13 -18.91 -2.67 -17.75
C GLN A 13 -18.40 -2.53 -16.32
N ILE A 14 -17.32 -1.77 -16.11
CA ILE A 14 -16.68 -1.60 -14.80
C ILE A 14 -16.66 -0.11 -14.47
N SER A 15 -17.36 0.26 -13.40
CA SER A 15 -17.36 1.62 -12.86
C SER A 15 -16.22 1.83 -11.88
N ASN A 16 -15.78 3.08 -11.69
CA ASN A 16 -14.78 3.42 -10.68
C ASN A 16 -15.39 3.34 -9.27
N PRO A 17 -14.96 2.40 -8.40
CA PRO A 17 -15.56 2.22 -7.07
C PRO A 17 -15.34 3.43 -6.14
N VAL A 18 -14.24 4.16 -6.29
CA VAL A 18 -13.95 5.36 -5.47
C VAL A 18 -14.94 6.47 -5.78
N LEU A 19 -15.21 6.70 -7.06
CA LEU A 19 -16.19 7.70 -7.49
C LEU A 19 -17.61 7.31 -7.07
N GLN A 20 -17.97 6.03 -7.23
CA GLN A 20 -19.29 5.55 -6.82
C GLN A 20 -19.53 5.74 -5.31
N ARG A 21 -18.54 5.41 -4.47
CA ARG A 21 -18.62 5.67 -3.02
C ARG A 21 -18.70 7.15 -2.69
N HIS A 22 -17.97 8.00 -3.40
CA HIS A 22 -18.01 9.44 -3.20
C HIS A 22 -19.40 10.02 -3.47
N TYR A 23 -20.02 9.65 -4.59
CA TYR A 23 -21.37 10.11 -4.92
C TYR A 23 -22.42 9.53 -4.00
N ALA A 24 -22.30 8.25 -3.59
CA ALA A 24 -23.18 7.66 -2.58
C ALA A 24 -23.12 8.39 -1.23
N ALA A 25 -21.93 8.87 -0.83
CA ALA A 25 -21.78 9.68 0.37
C ALA A 25 -22.44 11.05 0.24
N ILE A 26 -22.27 11.74 -0.91
CA ILE A 26 -22.92 13.02 -1.18
C ILE A 26 -24.45 12.87 -1.20
N GLU A 27 -24.96 11.80 -1.82
CA GLU A 27 -26.39 11.51 -1.86
C GLU A 27 -26.96 11.25 -0.46
N ALA A 28 -26.25 10.47 0.37
CA ALA A 28 -26.66 10.22 1.74
C ALA A 28 -26.74 11.53 2.55
N LEU A 29 -25.77 12.43 2.39
CA LEU A 29 -25.79 13.76 3.01
C LEU A 29 -26.96 14.61 2.50
N ALA A 30 -27.23 14.60 1.19
CA ALA A 30 -28.33 15.37 0.60
C ALA A 30 -29.71 14.89 1.05
N LEU A 31 -29.87 13.57 1.28
CA LEU A 31 -31.11 12.93 1.72
C LEU A 31 -31.23 12.80 3.24
N ASN A 32 -30.28 13.33 4.02
CA ASN A 32 -30.19 13.17 5.48
C ASN A 32 -30.26 11.69 5.93
N ARG A 33 -29.63 10.78 5.18
CA ARG A 33 -29.49 9.37 5.57
C ARG A 33 -28.29 9.21 6.51
N GLU A 34 -28.47 8.45 7.58
CA GLU A 34 -27.40 8.18 8.56
C GLU A 34 -26.32 7.22 8.04
N ALA A 35 -26.64 6.39 7.04
CA ALA A 35 -25.74 5.42 6.46
C ALA A 35 -25.51 5.68 4.96
N ILE A 36 -24.26 5.49 4.54
CA ILE A 36 -23.86 5.51 3.12
C ILE A 36 -24.25 4.17 2.50
N GLU A 37 -24.82 4.20 1.30
CA GLU A 37 -25.16 3.00 0.55
C GLU A 37 -23.89 2.23 0.16
N ASP A 38 -23.88 0.90 0.39
CA ASP A 38 -22.74 0.07 0.01
C ASP A 38 -22.74 -0.18 -1.50
N VAL A 39 -21.73 0.36 -2.18
CA VAL A 39 -21.56 0.22 -3.62
C VAL A 39 -20.70 -1.01 -3.91
N PRO A 40 -21.21 -2.01 -4.65
CA PRO A 40 -20.44 -3.19 -5.01
C PRO A 40 -19.25 -2.86 -5.91
N ASP A 41 -18.09 -3.42 -5.58
CA ASP A 41 -16.87 -3.25 -6.37
C ASP A 41 -16.81 -4.27 -7.52
N HIS A 42 -17.05 -3.78 -8.74
CA HIS A 42 -16.97 -4.58 -9.96
C HIS A 42 -15.55 -4.79 -10.51
N THR A 43 -14.53 -4.17 -9.89
CA THR A 43 -13.12 -4.38 -10.28
C THR A 43 -12.57 -5.70 -9.75
N ILE A 44 -13.20 -6.25 -8.70
CA ILE A 44 -12.76 -7.48 -8.05
C ILE A 44 -13.20 -8.69 -8.89
N PRO A 45 -12.28 -9.59 -9.27
CA PRO A 45 -12.64 -10.77 -10.06
C PRO A 45 -13.49 -11.74 -9.24
N ASN A 46 -14.53 -12.30 -9.87
CA ASN A 46 -15.38 -13.30 -9.25
C ASN A 46 -14.66 -14.67 -9.17
N THR A 47 -13.93 -14.88 -8.09
CA THR A 47 -13.12 -16.09 -7.86
C THR A 47 -13.97 -17.36 -7.83
N ALA A 48 -15.20 -17.30 -7.32
CA ALA A 48 -16.11 -18.45 -7.28
C ALA A 48 -16.52 -18.89 -8.70
N ALA A 49 -16.89 -17.93 -9.55
CA ALA A 49 -17.24 -18.20 -10.95
C ALA A 49 -16.03 -18.70 -11.76
N ILE A 50 -14.85 -18.12 -11.54
CA ILE A 50 -13.60 -18.53 -12.19
C ILE A 50 -13.26 -19.98 -11.81
N LYS A 51 -13.26 -20.30 -10.51
CA LYS A 51 -13.01 -21.67 -10.02
C LYS A 51 -14.00 -22.65 -10.63
N ARG A 52 -15.30 -22.32 -10.64
CA ARG A 52 -16.34 -23.19 -11.23
C ARG A 52 -16.11 -23.46 -12.72
N ARG A 53 -15.68 -22.45 -13.50
CA ARG A 53 -15.53 -22.56 -14.96
C ARG A 53 -14.22 -23.20 -15.41
N ALA A 54 -13.15 -22.99 -14.65
CA ALA A 54 -11.78 -23.30 -15.10
C ALA A 54 -10.96 -24.15 -14.12
N ALA A 55 -11.55 -24.70 -13.05
CA ALA A 55 -10.82 -25.53 -12.07
C ALA A 55 -9.97 -26.63 -12.73
N LYS A 56 -10.57 -27.41 -13.64
CA LYS A 56 -9.89 -28.54 -14.30
C LYS A 56 -8.68 -28.07 -15.12
N GLU A 57 -8.83 -27.00 -15.88
CA GLU A 57 -7.76 -26.44 -16.70
C GLU A 57 -6.67 -25.77 -15.86
N ILE A 58 -7.03 -25.16 -14.73
CA ILE A 58 -6.09 -24.59 -13.77
C ILE A 58 -5.25 -25.71 -13.15
N ASP A 59 -5.88 -26.80 -12.72
CA ASP A 59 -5.17 -27.92 -12.09
C ASP A 59 -4.29 -28.66 -13.10
N ALA A 60 -4.78 -28.92 -14.31
CA ALA A 60 -3.97 -29.49 -15.40
C ALA A 60 -2.75 -28.60 -15.74
N PHE A 61 -2.91 -27.27 -15.70
CA PHE A 61 -1.81 -26.34 -15.91
C PHE A 61 -0.80 -26.37 -14.77
N LYS A 62 -1.24 -26.45 -13.51
CA LYS A 62 -0.34 -26.59 -12.35
C LYS A 62 0.52 -27.85 -12.45
N GLU A 63 -0.08 -28.98 -12.83
CA GLU A 63 0.64 -30.24 -13.01
C GLU A 63 1.65 -30.16 -14.17
N ALA A 64 1.24 -29.62 -15.33
CA ALA A 64 2.12 -29.48 -16.49
C ALA A 64 3.32 -28.54 -16.22
N CYS A 65 3.11 -27.48 -15.44
CA CYS A 65 4.17 -26.55 -15.04
C CYS A 65 4.95 -27.01 -13.79
N LYS A 66 4.64 -28.18 -13.22
CA LYS A 66 5.22 -28.69 -11.96
C LYS A 66 5.24 -27.64 -10.85
N LEU A 67 4.19 -26.81 -10.80
CA LEU A 67 4.17 -25.66 -9.90
C LEU A 67 4.16 -26.09 -8.42
N ASN A 68 3.67 -27.29 -8.15
CA ASN A 68 3.67 -27.89 -6.80
C ASN A 68 5.09 -28.08 -6.24
N GLU A 69 6.08 -28.39 -7.09
CA GLU A 69 7.49 -28.56 -6.68
C GLU A 69 8.15 -27.20 -6.41
N LEU A 70 7.89 -26.20 -7.26
CA LEU A 70 8.42 -24.84 -7.11
C LEU A 70 7.85 -24.07 -5.91
N THR A 71 6.61 -24.38 -5.51
CA THR A 71 5.96 -23.72 -4.36
C THR A 71 6.35 -24.36 -3.04
N ALA A 72 6.79 -25.62 -3.04
CA ALA A 72 7.32 -26.30 -1.86
C ALA A 72 8.64 -25.68 -1.38
N GLU A 73 9.49 -25.23 -2.31
CA GLU A 73 10.75 -24.54 -2.02
C GLU A 73 10.55 -23.08 -1.54
N LYS A 74 9.38 -22.50 -1.82
CA LYS A 74 9.01 -21.11 -1.47
C LYS A 74 7.83 -21.05 -0.51
N LYS A 75 7.80 -21.90 0.52
CA LYS A 75 7.06 -21.58 1.76
C LYS A 75 7.75 -20.43 2.51
N CYS A 76 7.86 -19.28 1.86
CA CYS A 76 7.87 -18.01 2.58
C CYS A 76 6.49 -17.87 3.20
N ARG A 77 6.48 -17.77 4.52
CA ARG A 77 5.30 -17.60 5.38
C ARG A 77 4.41 -16.50 4.81
N LEU A 78 3.31 -16.88 4.18
CA LEU A 78 2.17 -15.98 3.99
C LEU A 78 1.18 -16.34 5.07
N ASP A 79 1.24 -15.59 6.17
CA ASP A 79 0.30 -15.67 7.28
C ASP A 79 -1.12 -15.52 6.73
N THR A 80 -1.88 -16.60 6.90
CA THR A 80 -3.31 -16.62 6.63
C THR A 80 -3.97 -16.24 7.95
N THR A 81 -4.39 -14.99 8.11
CA THR A 81 -5.19 -14.58 9.27
C THR A 81 -6.49 -13.95 8.81
N GLU A 82 -7.53 -14.78 8.71
CA GLU A 82 -8.90 -14.34 8.95
C GLU A 82 -9.37 -14.98 10.27
N SER A 83 -9.43 -14.16 11.33
CA SER A 83 -10.64 -13.92 12.14
C SER A 83 -10.32 -13.59 13.61
N GLY A 84 -10.65 -12.35 14.00
CA GLY A 84 -11.19 -12.01 15.32
C GLY A 84 -10.24 -11.91 16.52
N ARG A 85 -9.72 -10.71 16.79
CA ARG A 85 -9.83 -10.01 18.10
C ARG A 85 -9.11 -8.67 18.06
N GLY A 86 -9.80 -7.64 18.56
CA GLY A 86 -9.43 -6.24 18.46
C GLY A 86 -8.01 -5.93 18.93
N ARG A 87 -7.43 -4.97 18.21
CA ARG A 87 -6.52 -3.97 18.74
C ARG A 87 -6.45 -2.88 17.68
N ASP A 88 -6.83 -1.67 18.08
CA ASP A 88 -6.45 -0.42 17.44
C ASP A 88 -4.95 -0.42 17.19
N ALA A 89 -4.55 -0.93 16.03
CA ALA A 89 -3.26 -0.67 15.45
C ALA A 89 -3.51 0.42 14.41
N GLN A 90 -3.63 1.63 14.94
CA GLN A 90 -3.28 2.86 14.27
C GLN A 90 -2.11 2.56 13.32
N ILE A 91 -2.42 2.37 12.04
CA ILE A 91 -1.45 2.40 10.96
C ILE A 91 -1.06 3.88 10.85
N THR A 92 -0.30 4.34 11.83
CA THR A 92 0.69 5.39 11.60
C THR A 92 1.81 4.72 10.82
N SER A 93 1.56 4.49 9.53
CA SER A 93 2.54 4.93 8.57
C SER A 93 2.66 6.44 8.79
N THR A 94 3.47 6.82 9.79
CA THR A 94 3.92 8.19 9.96
C THR A 94 4.73 8.46 8.70
N GLN A 95 4.03 8.88 7.65
CA GLN A 95 4.63 9.68 6.61
C GLN A 95 5.24 10.85 7.39
N PHE A 96 6.54 10.74 7.65
CA PHE A 96 7.34 11.81 8.20
C PHE A 96 7.46 12.85 7.08
N ASN A 97 6.36 13.55 6.83
CA ASN A 97 6.34 14.78 6.04
C ASN A 97 6.85 15.89 6.95
N LEU A 98 8.16 15.84 7.25
CA LEU A 98 8.81 16.98 7.86
C LEU A 98 9.03 17.98 6.72
N THR A 99 8.32 19.11 6.76
CA THR A 99 8.53 20.20 5.81
C THR A 99 9.92 20.80 6.02
N GLU A 100 10.54 21.40 5.00
CA GLU A 100 11.89 22.00 5.08
C GLU A 100 12.03 22.95 6.29
N ASP A 101 10.99 23.74 6.58
CA ASP A 101 10.92 24.65 7.72
C ASP A 101 10.93 23.96 9.09
N GLU A 102 10.35 22.78 9.19
CA GLU A 102 10.35 21.97 10.42
C GLU A 102 11.72 21.33 10.63
N LEU A 103 12.39 20.94 9.54
CA LEU A 103 13.74 20.40 9.59
C LEU A 103 14.74 21.47 10.07
N ARG A 104 14.59 22.71 9.60
CA ARG A 104 15.38 23.86 10.06
C ARG A 104 15.23 24.10 11.57
N LYS A 105 14.00 24.11 12.09
CA LYS A 105 13.75 24.25 13.54
C LYS A 105 14.35 23.11 14.36
N VAL A 106 14.29 21.87 13.86
CA VAL A 106 14.87 20.70 14.53
C VAL A 106 16.40 20.75 14.57
N VAL A 107 17.02 21.37 13.56
CA VAL A 107 18.46 21.63 13.50
C VAL A 107 18.85 22.70 14.53
N ASP A 108 18.12 23.82 14.57
CA ASP A 108 18.35 24.93 15.51
C ASP A 108 18.17 24.48 16.97
N GLU A 109 17.18 23.63 17.23
CA GLU A 109 16.91 23.05 18.55
C GLU A 109 17.84 21.88 18.94
N ASN A 110 18.82 21.52 18.10
CA ASN A 110 19.72 20.37 18.28
C ASN A 110 19.00 19.01 18.52
N LYS A 111 17.75 18.87 18.09
CA LYS A 111 16.94 17.65 18.30
C LYS A 111 17.18 16.53 17.26
N LEU A 112 18.11 16.74 16.33
CA LEU A 112 18.53 15.75 15.31
C LEU A 112 18.94 14.39 15.89
N SER A 113 19.49 14.35 17.11
CA SER A 113 19.89 13.10 17.77
C SER A 113 18.71 12.17 18.12
N LYS A 114 17.49 12.72 18.22
CA LYS A 114 16.26 11.96 18.51
C LYS A 114 15.64 11.32 17.26
N LEU A 115 16.01 11.78 16.06
CA LEU A 115 15.55 11.19 14.81
C LEU A 115 16.23 9.86 14.54
N THR A 116 15.51 8.93 13.93
CA THR A 116 16.03 7.62 13.54
C THR A 116 16.77 7.71 12.20
N VAL A 117 17.73 6.82 11.95
CA VAL A 117 18.48 6.75 10.67
C VAL A 117 17.58 6.76 9.42
N PRO A 118 16.45 6.02 9.35
CA PRO A 118 15.54 6.12 8.20
C PRO A 118 14.90 7.50 8.04
N GLN A 119 14.56 8.21 9.13
CA GLN A 119 14.04 9.58 9.06
C GLN A 119 15.10 10.57 8.57
N LEU A 120 16.36 10.40 8.99
CA LEU A 120 17.48 11.25 8.52
C LEU A 120 17.76 11.04 7.02
N ARG A 121 17.66 9.79 6.53
CA ARG A 121 17.78 9.49 5.09
C ARG A 121 16.66 10.11 4.27
N GLN A 122 15.43 10.05 4.79
CA GLN A 122 14.27 10.68 4.14
C GLN A 122 14.45 12.20 4.08
N ALA A 123 14.90 12.83 5.17
CA ALA A 123 15.20 14.26 5.22
C ALA A 123 16.28 14.67 4.20
N LEU A 124 17.36 13.89 4.06
CA LEU A 124 18.39 14.16 3.04
C LEU A 124 17.86 14.02 1.61
N HIS A 125 16.97 13.05 1.36
CA HIS A 125 16.28 12.92 0.08
C HIS A 125 15.39 14.13 -0.24
N LEU A 126 14.74 14.71 0.77
CA LEU A 126 13.94 15.94 0.62
C LEU A 126 14.83 17.15 0.30
N LEU A 127 16.02 17.23 0.90
CA LEU A 127 17.01 18.29 0.65
C LEU A 127 17.86 18.06 -0.61
N HIS A 128 17.48 17.10 -1.48
CA HIS A 128 18.21 16.70 -2.68
C HIS A 128 19.70 16.34 -2.45
N CYS A 129 20.06 15.93 -1.23
CA CYS A 129 21.41 15.56 -0.85
C CYS A 129 21.57 14.02 -0.84
N THR A 130 22.66 13.51 -1.41
CA THR A 130 22.97 12.08 -1.34
C THR A 130 23.46 11.73 0.07
N PRO A 131 22.95 10.66 0.72
CA PRO A 131 23.33 10.34 2.09
C PRO A 131 24.80 9.91 2.16
N SER A 132 25.61 10.64 2.92
CA SER A 132 26.97 10.26 3.27
C SER A 132 26.91 9.11 4.28
N GLY A 133 27.11 7.89 3.78
CA GLY A 133 27.40 6.72 4.61
C GLY A 133 26.23 6.01 5.29
N THR A 134 26.59 5.06 6.17
CA THR A 134 25.68 4.19 6.94
C THR A 134 25.54 4.62 8.41
N LYS A 135 26.43 5.51 8.87
CA LYS A 135 26.49 5.95 10.27
C LYS A 135 25.54 7.11 10.53
N LYS A 136 24.82 7.05 11.65
CA LYS A 136 23.89 8.10 12.09
C LYS A 136 24.56 9.47 12.24
N ALA A 137 25.79 9.50 12.77
CA ALA A 137 26.56 10.72 12.99
C ALA A 137 26.83 11.47 11.67
N ASP A 138 27.27 10.76 10.63
CA ASP A 138 27.59 11.32 9.32
C ASP A 138 26.36 11.98 8.66
N LEU A 139 25.20 11.32 8.74
CA LEU A 139 23.93 11.87 8.24
C LEU A 139 23.49 13.13 9.01
N MET A 140 23.75 13.20 10.33
CA MET A 140 23.43 14.39 11.13
C MET A 140 24.37 15.56 10.79
N ASP A 141 25.67 15.30 10.66
CA ASP A 141 26.66 16.31 10.32
C ASP A 141 26.42 16.89 8.92
N GLN A 142 26.01 16.05 7.97
CA GLN A 142 25.63 16.47 6.63
C GLN A 142 24.41 17.42 6.63
N ILE A 143 23.37 17.10 7.40
CA ILE A 143 22.18 17.97 7.53
C ILE A 143 22.58 19.29 8.20
N LYS A 144 23.37 19.25 9.28
CA LYS A 144 23.87 20.47 9.96
C LYS A 144 24.69 21.35 9.02
N LYS A 145 25.54 20.75 8.19
CA LYS A 145 26.36 21.47 7.20
C LYS A 145 25.50 22.14 6.13
N TYR A 146 24.43 21.51 5.68
CA TYR A 146 23.51 22.08 4.70
C TYR A 146 22.81 23.35 5.22
N PHE A 147 22.35 23.35 6.48
CA PHE A 147 21.67 24.51 7.07
C PHE A 147 22.60 25.57 7.66
N SER A 148 23.88 25.26 7.85
CA SER A 148 24.91 26.22 8.27
C SER A 148 25.55 26.98 7.11
N MET A 149 25.19 26.63 5.87
CA MET A 149 25.68 27.24 4.63
C MET A 149 24.68 28.27 4.12
#